data_AF-A0A939CZM9-F1
#
_entry.id   AF-A0A939CZM9-F1
#
_cell.length_a   1.000
_cell.length_b   1.000
_cell.length_c   1.000
_cell.angle_alpha   90.00
_cell.angle_beta   90.00
_cell.angle_gamma   90.00
#
_symmetry.space_group_name_H-M   'P 1'
#
loop_
_entity.id
_entity.type
_entity.pdbx_description
1 polymer ?
#
loop_
_entity_poly.entity_id
_entity_poly.type
_entity_poly.pdbx_seq_one_letter_code
_entity_poly.pdbx_strand_id
1 'polypeptide(L)'
;MPKQLSDFQVFPKHVGTWSGYWIRMDANAQETERFEAEITQKIVDNQWLQTNTYHYDDGKIVTNNFVGQVISDDEIEIEAIDVPAWANFTTIAREHGDSIIIFNVWNKATGQLFATEMINLVNNDNKCRTSQSFTEDGKLKGLMLIVDKRIDS
;
A
#
# COMPACT_ATOMS: atom_id res chain seq x y z
N MET A 1 1.99 10.56 -25.17
CA MET A 1 1.01 9.69 -24.48
C MET A 1 1.60 9.35 -23.13
N PRO A 2 0.80 9.30 -22.04
CA PRO A 2 1.32 8.85 -20.75
C PRO A 2 1.88 7.43 -20.91
N LYS A 3 2.97 7.14 -20.20
CA LYS A 3 3.59 5.81 -20.16
C LYS A 3 2.54 4.78 -19.73
N GLN A 4 2.56 3.59 -20.34
CA GLN A 4 1.65 2.52 -19.91
C GLN A 4 2.16 1.94 -18.60
N LEU A 5 1.27 1.71 -17.63
CA LEU A 5 1.59 1.12 -16.33
C LEU A 5 2.16 -0.30 -16.48
N SER A 6 1.82 -1.01 -17.56
CA SER A 6 2.44 -2.29 -17.92
C SER A 6 3.93 -2.18 -18.24
N ASP A 7 4.42 -0.99 -18.60
CA ASP A 7 5.80 -0.72 -18.98
C ASP A 7 6.62 -0.14 -17.81
N PHE A 8 6.01 -0.03 -16.63
CA PHE A 8 6.71 0.34 -15.40
C PHE A 8 7.61 -0.83 -14.96
N GLN A 9 8.69 -0.51 -14.25
CA GLN A 9 9.74 -1.49 -13.98
C GLN A 9 9.38 -2.47 -12.84
N VAL A 10 8.55 -2.05 -11.91
CA VAL A 10 8.26 -2.70 -10.63
C VAL A 10 6.76 -2.97 -10.46
N PHE A 11 5.86 -2.01 -10.71
CA PHE A 11 4.41 -2.17 -10.55
C PHE A 11 3.84 -3.44 -11.19
N PRO A 12 4.16 -3.77 -12.47
CA PRO A 12 3.66 -5.00 -13.10
C PRO A 12 4.04 -6.28 -12.35
N LYS A 13 5.19 -6.29 -11.66
CA LYS A 13 5.65 -7.46 -10.89
C LYS A 13 4.80 -7.70 -9.64
N HIS A 14 4.08 -6.68 -9.17
CA HIS A 14 3.19 -6.78 -8.02
C HIS A 14 1.77 -7.24 -8.36
N VAL A 15 1.39 -7.29 -9.65
CA VAL A 15 0.08 -7.83 -10.07
C VAL A 15 -0.10 -9.26 -9.58
N GLY A 16 -1.25 -9.57 -8.98
CA GLY A 16 -1.62 -10.88 -8.43
C GLY A 16 -2.25 -10.78 -7.04
N THR A 17 -2.54 -11.94 -6.45
CA THR A 17 -3.09 -12.06 -5.09
C THR A 17 -1.99 -12.39 -4.10
N TRP A 18 -1.95 -11.64 -3.00
CA TRP A 18 -0.96 -11.75 -1.94
C TRP A 18 -1.66 -11.94 -0.60
N SER A 19 -1.16 -12.84 0.24
CA SER A 19 -1.67 -13.06 1.60
C SER A 19 -0.54 -13.09 2.62
N GLY A 20 -0.79 -12.50 3.79
CA GLY A 20 0.23 -12.35 4.82
C GLY A 20 -0.33 -11.83 6.14
N TYR A 21 0.59 -11.68 7.11
CA TYR A 21 0.29 -11.06 8.39
C TYR A 21 0.76 -9.62 8.42
N TRP A 22 -0.09 -8.75 8.95
CA TRP A 22 0.19 -7.35 9.20
C TRP A 22 0.37 -7.17 10.70
N ILE A 23 1.54 -6.67 11.09
CA ILE A 23 1.90 -6.45 12.50
C ILE A 23 1.97 -4.95 12.72
N ARG A 24 1.07 -4.42 13.55
CA ARG A 24 1.09 -3.02 13.98
C ARG A 24 1.92 -2.89 15.23
N MET A 25 2.75 -1.86 15.26
CA MET A 25 3.59 -1.51 16.39
C MET A 25 3.38 -0.06 16.78
N ASP A 26 3.48 0.24 18.08
CA ASP A 26 3.53 1.62 18.56
C ASP A 26 4.88 2.30 18.24
N ALA A 27 5.02 3.58 18.59
CA ALA A 27 6.26 4.34 18.39
C ALA A 27 7.49 3.78 19.14
N ASN A 28 7.32 2.85 20.09
CA ASN A 28 8.40 2.17 20.82
C ASN A 28 8.64 0.75 20.29
N ALA A 29 8.14 0.43 19.10
CA ALA A 29 8.22 -0.88 18.46
C ALA A 29 7.58 -2.02 19.29
N GLN A 30 6.59 -1.71 20.13
CA GLN A 30 5.80 -2.73 20.81
C GLN A 30 4.64 -3.16 19.92
N GLU A 31 4.47 -4.46 19.70
CA GLU A 31 3.34 -4.99 18.94
C GLU A 31 2.02 -4.66 19.66
N THR A 32 1.11 -4.01 18.93
CA THR A 32 -0.21 -3.62 19.44
C THR A 32 -1.34 -4.42 18.83
N GLU A 33 -1.13 -4.94 17.61
CA GLU A 33 -2.15 -5.69 16.88
C GLU A 33 -1.49 -6.54 15.80
N ARG A 34 -2.08 -7.69 15.51
CA ARG A 34 -1.72 -8.58 14.42
C ARG A 34 -2.99 -9.09 13.76
N PHE A 35 -3.01 -9.10 12.43
CA PHE A 35 -4.15 -9.62 11.68
C PHE A 35 -3.71 -10.16 10.32
N GLU A 36 -4.54 -11.02 9.74
CA GLU A 36 -4.33 -11.55 8.38
C GLU A 36 -4.90 -10.57 7.35
N ALA A 37 -4.26 -10.52 6.19
CA ALA A 37 -4.77 -9.75 5.07
C ALA A 37 -4.54 -10.47 3.75
N GLU A 38 -5.45 -10.21 2.82
CA GLU A 38 -5.31 -10.55 1.41
C GLU A 38 -5.32 -9.26 0.59
N ILE A 39 -4.40 -9.14 -0.36
CA ILE A 39 -4.35 -8.04 -1.31
C ILE A 39 -4.37 -8.60 -2.73
N THR A 40 -5.38 -8.18 -3.50
CA THR A 40 -5.41 -8.41 -4.95
C THR A 40 -5.00 -7.14 -5.67
N GLN A 41 -4.03 -7.24 -6.57
CA GLN A 41 -3.50 -6.14 -7.39
C GLN A 41 -3.63 -6.47 -8.87
N LYS A 42 -4.15 -5.54 -9.68
CA LYS A 42 -4.38 -5.70 -11.12
C LYS A 42 -4.06 -4.41 -11.87
N ILE A 43 -3.74 -4.56 -13.16
CA ILE A 43 -3.67 -3.43 -14.09
C ILE A 43 -4.78 -3.62 -15.13
N VAL A 44 -5.70 -2.65 -15.24
CA VAL A 44 -6.82 -2.68 -16.20
C VAL A 44 -6.96 -1.28 -16.78
N ASP A 45 -7.05 -1.16 -18.11
CA ASP A 45 -7.20 0.12 -18.83
C ASP A 45 -6.19 1.20 -18.39
N ASN A 46 -4.93 0.80 -18.20
CA ASN A 46 -3.83 1.65 -17.72
C ASN A 46 -4.01 2.20 -16.28
N GLN A 47 -4.87 1.57 -15.48
CA GLN A 47 -5.11 1.90 -14.07
C GLN A 47 -4.61 0.80 -13.17
N TRP A 48 -4.04 1.18 -12.03
CA TRP A 48 -3.77 0.27 -10.93
C TRP A 48 -5.05 0.02 -10.15
N LEU A 49 -5.47 -1.23 -9.99
CA LEU A 49 -6.61 -1.61 -9.16
C LEU A 49 -6.12 -2.47 -8.00
N GLN A 50 -6.50 -2.10 -6.79
CA GLN A 50 -6.10 -2.83 -5.59
C GLN A 50 -7.26 -3.01 -4.63
N THR A 51 -7.44 -4.24 -4.16
CA THR A 51 -8.40 -4.60 -3.10
C THR A 51 -7.64 -5.20 -1.94
N ASN A 52 -7.78 -4.62 -0.75
CA ASN A 52 -7.23 -5.14 0.49
C ASN A 52 -8.38 -5.66 1.35
N THR A 53 -8.33 -6.92 1.75
CA THR A 53 -9.26 -7.54 2.69
C THR A 53 -8.51 -7.90 3.97
N TYR A 54 -8.99 -7.41 5.11
CA TYR A 54 -8.38 -7.62 6.42
C TYR A 54 -9.28 -8.51 7.28
N HIS A 55 -8.67 -9.47 7.98
CA HIS A 55 -9.33 -10.42 8.87
C HIS A 55 -8.81 -10.22 10.29
N TYR A 56 -9.63 -9.59 11.14
CA TYR A 56 -9.29 -9.28 12.52
C TYR A 56 -9.68 -10.44 13.47
N ASP A 57 -9.01 -10.52 14.61
CA ASP A 57 -9.20 -11.58 15.62
C ASP A 57 -10.63 -11.61 16.22
N ASP A 58 -11.33 -10.48 16.20
CA ASP A 58 -12.73 -10.36 16.65
C ASP A 58 -13.74 -10.88 15.60
N GLY A 59 -13.26 -11.42 14.48
CA GLY A 59 -14.06 -11.90 13.36
C GLY A 59 -14.51 -10.79 12.40
N LYS A 60 -14.14 -9.53 12.65
CA LYS A 60 -14.43 -8.43 11.73
C LYS A 60 -13.64 -8.60 10.44
N ILE A 61 -14.32 -8.38 9.32
CA ILE A 61 -13.72 -8.32 7.99
C ILE A 61 -13.89 -6.90 7.44
N VAL A 62 -12.80 -6.33 6.93
CA VAL A 62 -12.82 -4.99 6.30
C VAL A 62 -12.19 -5.10 4.91
N THR A 63 -12.94 -4.66 3.89
CA THR A 63 -12.45 -4.60 2.51
C THR A 63 -12.33 -3.15 2.06
N ASN A 64 -11.15 -2.78 1.59
CA ASN A 64 -10.86 -1.46 1.04
C ASN A 64 -10.43 -1.59 -0.42
N ASN A 65 -10.99 -0.74 -1.28
CA ASN A 65 -10.63 -0.68 -2.70
C ASN A 65 -9.89 0.61 -3.00
N PHE A 66 -8.94 0.53 -3.92
CA PHE A 66 -8.10 1.65 -4.34
C PHE A 66 -7.90 1.60 -5.86
N VAL A 67 -7.81 2.79 -6.47
CA VAL A 67 -7.47 2.98 -7.88
C VAL A 67 -6.28 3.92 -8.00
N GLY A 68 -5.34 3.58 -8.87
CA GLY A 68 -4.18 4.42 -9.19
C GLY A 68 -4.13 4.85 -10.65
N GLN A 69 -3.79 6.12 -10.88
CA GLN A 69 -3.61 6.72 -12.21
C GLN A 69 -2.15 7.10 -12.42
N VAL A 70 -1.63 6.88 -13.63
CA VAL A 70 -0.28 7.30 -14.02
C VAL A 70 -0.20 8.83 -14.05
N ILE A 71 0.77 9.39 -13.31
CA ILE A 71 1.03 10.84 -13.27
C ILE A 71 2.41 11.22 -13.81
N SER A 72 3.36 10.28 -13.86
CA SER A 72 4.70 10.46 -14.44
C SER A 72 5.28 9.11 -14.92
N ASP A 73 6.57 9.06 -15.24
CA ASP A 73 7.22 7.86 -15.79
C ASP A 73 7.43 6.74 -14.76
N ASP A 74 7.41 7.07 -13.47
CA ASP A 74 7.66 6.17 -12.35
C ASP A 74 6.66 6.35 -11.19
N GLU A 75 5.64 7.20 -11.36
CA GLU A 75 4.64 7.48 -10.32
C GLU A 75 3.20 7.25 -10.75
N ILE A 76 2.41 6.79 -9.78
CA ILE A 76 0.97 6.81 -9.82
C ILE A 76 0.39 7.58 -8.62
N GLU A 77 -0.69 8.32 -8.84
CA GLU A 77 -1.54 8.83 -7.76
C GLU A 77 -2.63 7.80 -7.46
N ILE A 78 -2.83 7.46 -6.18
CA ILE A 78 -3.77 6.45 -5.70
C ILE A 78 -4.84 7.09 -4.84
N GLU A 79 -6.09 6.75 -5.11
CA GLU A 79 -7.27 7.15 -4.36
C GLU A 79 -8.06 5.94 -3.87
N ALA A 80 -8.73 6.10 -2.73
CA ALA A 80 -9.65 5.08 -2.21
C ALA A 80 -11.01 5.17 -2.91
N ILE A 81 -11.58 4.00 -3.24
CA ILE A 81 -12.92 3.86 -3.81
C ILE A 81 -13.85 3.34 -2.73
N ASP A 82 -14.93 4.08 -2.44
CA ASP A 82 -15.96 3.70 -1.48
C ASP A 82 -15.44 3.40 -0.06
N VAL A 83 -14.32 4.02 0.32
CA VAL A 83 -13.77 3.94 1.67
C VAL A 83 -13.75 5.33 2.32
N PRO A 84 -14.84 5.77 3.00
CA PRO A 84 -14.97 7.12 3.55
C PRO A 84 -13.82 7.54 4.47
N ALA A 85 -13.26 6.59 5.23
CA ALA A 85 -12.12 6.84 6.12
C ALA A 85 -10.85 7.29 5.38
N TRP A 86 -10.73 7.00 4.09
CA TRP A 86 -9.59 7.35 3.26
C TRP A 86 -9.85 8.49 2.27
N ALA A 87 -11.09 9.02 2.22
CA ALA A 87 -11.48 10.04 1.24
C ALA A 87 -10.68 11.34 1.35
N ASN A 88 -10.19 11.68 2.55
CA ASN A 88 -9.41 12.90 2.80
C ASN A 88 -7.89 12.70 2.65
N PHE A 89 -7.44 11.61 2.03
CA PHE A 89 -6.02 11.36 1.77
C PHE A 89 -5.74 11.28 0.28
N THR A 90 -4.59 11.82 -0.14
CA THR A 90 -3.98 11.53 -1.44
C THR A 90 -2.74 10.68 -1.21
N THR A 91 -2.48 9.75 -2.12
CA THR A 91 -1.32 8.86 -2.05
C THR A 91 -0.56 8.95 -3.36
N ILE A 92 0.75 9.12 -3.29
CA ILE A 92 1.64 8.94 -4.45
C ILE A 92 2.49 7.71 -4.20
N ALA A 93 2.50 6.80 -5.16
CA ALA A 93 3.36 5.63 -5.15
C ALA A 93 4.37 5.73 -6.29
N ARG A 94 5.66 5.62 -5.96
CA ARG A 94 6.79 5.78 -6.89
C ARG A 94 7.67 4.53 -6.92
N GLU A 95 8.12 4.12 -8.09
CA GLU A 95 9.15 3.08 -8.22
C GLU A 95 10.53 3.57 -7.75
N HIS A 96 11.30 2.67 -7.16
CA HIS A 96 12.68 2.96 -6.77
C HIS A 96 13.58 1.77 -7.08
N GLY A 97 14.51 1.95 -8.01
CA GLY A 97 15.36 0.86 -8.48
C GLY A 97 14.54 -0.29 -9.09
N ASP A 98 14.97 -1.53 -8.84
CA ASP A 98 14.48 -2.67 -9.61
C ASP A 98 13.38 -3.48 -8.91
N SER A 99 13.10 -3.17 -7.63
CA SER A 99 12.24 -3.99 -6.77
C SER A 99 11.45 -3.23 -5.69
N ILE A 100 11.59 -1.90 -5.61
CA ILE A 100 10.97 -1.12 -4.54
C ILE A 100 9.85 -0.23 -5.09
N ILE A 101 8.76 -0.12 -4.35
CA ILE A 101 7.75 0.94 -4.51
C ILE A 101 7.65 1.69 -3.17
N ILE A 102 7.68 3.02 -3.22
CA ILE A 102 7.52 3.88 -2.06
C ILE A 102 6.19 4.62 -2.18
N PHE A 103 5.33 4.44 -1.19
CA PHE A 103 4.07 5.13 -1.01
C PHE A 103 4.28 6.26 -0.02
N ASN A 104 3.72 7.41 -0.32
CA ASN A 104 3.57 8.51 0.62
C ASN A 104 2.11 8.93 0.62
N VAL A 105 1.55 9.12 1.81
CA VAL A 105 0.15 9.44 2.03
C VAL A 105 0.07 10.79 2.71
N TRP A 106 -0.69 11.72 2.16
CA TRP A 106 -0.88 13.06 2.72
C TRP A 106 -2.35 13.32 3.03
N ASN A 107 -2.60 14.02 4.12
CA ASN A 107 -3.92 14.59 4.40
C ASN A 107 -4.20 15.73 3.41
N LYS A 108 -5.29 15.64 2.64
CA LYS A 108 -5.67 16.63 1.60
C LYS A 108 -5.94 18.01 2.20
N ALA A 109 -6.47 18.08 3.43
CA ALA A 109 -6.84 19.34 4.08
C ALA A 109 -5.64 20.09 4.68
N THR A 110 -4.67 19.37 5.25
CA THR A 110 -3.51 19.99 5.93
C THR A 110 -2.24 19.97 5.11
N GLY A 111 -2.16 19.12 4.08
CA GLY A 111 -0.94 18.87 3.30
C GLY A 111 0.13 18.09 4.07
N GLN A 112 -0.15 17.64 5.29
CA GLN A 112 0.82 16.95 6.13
C GLN A 112 0.96 15.48 5.73
N LEU A 113 2.20 14.97 5.81
CA LEU A 113 2.49 13.56 5.61
C LEU A 113 1.86 12.74 6.74
N PHE A 114 0.95 11.85 6.37
CA PHE A 114 0.26 10.94 7.29
C PHE A 114 0.98 9.61 7.42
N ALA A 115 1.52 9.08 6.32
CA ALA A 115 2.26 7.83 6.34
C ALA A 115 3.25 7.74 5.18
N THR A 116 4.30 6.96 5.37
CA THR A 116 5.18 6.47 4.30
C THR A 116 5.22 4.95 4.37
N GLU A 117 5.13 4.26 3.24
CA GLU A 117 5.27 2.81 3.15
C GLU A 117 6.30 2.47 2.07
N MET A 118 7.17 1.53 2.38
CA MET A 118 8.09 0.94 1.42
C MET A 118 7.67 -0.50 1.19
N ILE A 119 7.47 -0.86 -0.07
CA ILE A 119 7.22 -2.22 -0.54
C ILE A 119 8.49 -2.70 -1.22
N ASN A 120 9.07 -3.79 -0.72
CA ASN A 120 10.22 -4.45 -1.32
C ASN A 120 9.79 -5.81 -1.87
N LEU A 121 9.85 -5.96 -3.19
CA LEU A 121 9.66 -7.24 -3.85
C LEU A 121 10.94 -8.07 -3.72
N VAL A 122 10.95 -8.97 -2.76
CA VAL A 122 12.13 -9.82 -2.47
C VAL A 122 12.35 -10.81 -3.62
N ASN A 123 11.27 -11.40 -4.12
CA ASN A 123 11.23 -12.19 -5.35
C ASN A 123 9.79 -12.26 -5.88
N ASN A 124 9.53 -13.08 -6.90
CA ASN A 124 8.21 -13.18 -7.51
C ASN A 124 7.13 -13.73 -6.56
N ASP A 125 7.51 -14.43 -5.50
CA ASP A 125 6.59 -15.17 -4.62
C ASP A 125 6.42 -14.53 -3.24
N ASN A 126 7.27 -13.57 -2.86
CA ASN A 126 7.12 -12.85 -1.60
C ASN A 126 7.59 -11.39 -1.67
N LYS A 127 6.94 -10.56 -0.86
CA LYS A 127 7.27 -9.16 -0.65
C LYS A 127 7.24 -8.82 0.84
N CYS A 128 8.09 -7.88 1.23
CA CYS A 128 8.09 -7.31 2.57
C CYS A 128 7.69 -5.85 2.45
N ARG A 129 6.87 -5.37 3.39
CA ARG A 129 6.46 -3.97 3.46
C ARG A 129 6.66 -3.42 4.85
N THR A 130 7.12 -2.18 4.90
CA THR A 130 7.26 -1.44 6.14
C THR A 130 6.53 -0.12 5.99
N SER A 131 5.66 0.22 6.94
CA SER A 131 5.01 1.52 6.99
C SER A 131 5.37 2.25 8.27
N GLN A 132 5.50 3.56 8.17
CA GLN A 132 5.54 4.48 9.31
C GLN A 132 4.34 5.41 9.18
N SER A 133 3.61 5.58 10.29
CA SER A 133 2.51 6.53 10.40
C SER A 133 2.90 7.68 11.31
N PHE A 134 2.37 8.86 11.02
CA PHE A 134 2.72 10.09 11.72
C PHE A 134 1.48 10.73 12.35
N THR A 135 1.68 11.45 13.44
CA THR A 135 0.70 12.37 14.02
C THR A 135 0.59 13.65 13.17
N GLU A 136 -0.42 14.47 13.42
CA GLU A 136 -0.58 15.77 12.74
C GLU A 136 0.59 16.72 12.98
N ASP A 137 1.31 16.59 14.10
CA ASP A 137 2.55 17.36 14.36
C ASP A 137 3.82 16.69 13.81
N GLY A 138 3.67 15.64 12.98
CA GLY A 138 4.76 14.98 12.26
C GLY A 138 5.60 14.03 13.10
N LYS A 139 5.17 13.66 14.31
CA LYS A 139 5.87 12.68 15.15
C LYS A 139 5.50 11.27 14.73
N LEU A 140 6.43 10.33 14.90
CA LEU A 140 6.14 8.92 14.70
C LEU A 140 5.01 8.48 15.63
N LYS A 141 3.93 7.98 15.05
CA LYS A 141 2.77 7.43 15.76
C LYS A 141 2.92 5.92 15.97
N GLY A 142 3.45 5.23 14.97
CA GLY A 142 3.62 3.79 14.98
C GLY A 142 4.11 3.27 13.64
N LEU A 143 4.41 1.97 13.63
CA LEU A 143 4.96 1.26 12.49
C LEU A 143 4.07 0.09 12.10
N MET A 144 4.27 -0.39 10.88
CA MET A 144 3.69 -1.63 10.41
C MET A 144 4.74 -2.47 9.71
N LEU A 145 4.81 -3.75 10.05
CA LEU A 145 5.60 -4.74 9.33
C LEU A 145 4.65 -5.72 8.66
N ILE A 146 4.88 -5.98 7.39
CA ILE A 146 4.02 -6.83 6.59
C ILE A 146 4.87 -7.78 5.76
N VAL A 147 4.57 -9.07 5.84
CA VAL A 147 5.22 -10.09 5.03
C VAL A 147 4.14 -10.83 4.28
N ASP A 148 4.08 -10.61 2.97
CA ASP A 148 3.08 -11.22 2.10
C ASP A 148 3.72 -12.28 1.19
N LYS A 149 2.99 -13.36 0.96
CA LYS A 149 3.29 -14.39 -0.02
C LYS A 149 2.24 -14.35 -1.13
N ARG A 150 2.65 -14.65 -2.35
CA ARG A 150 1.72 -14.82 -3.46
C ARG A 150 0.91 -16.11 -3.24
N ILE A 151 -0.40 -16.06 -3.46
CA ILE A 151 -1.30 -17.22 -3.27
C ILE A 151 -2.01 -17.67 -4.54
N ASP A 152 -2.10 -16.81 -5.56
CA ASP A 152 -2.60 -17.17 -6.88
C ASP A 152 -1.52 -16.86 -7.93
N SER A 153 -1.18 -17.88 -8.73
CA SER A 153 -0.27 -17.82 -9.89
C SER A 153 -1.01 -18.20 -11.16
#